data_AF-A0A9E5UK78-F1
#
_entry.id   AF-A0A9E5UK78-F1
#
_cell.length_a   1.000
_cell.length_b   1.000
_cell.length_c   1.000
_cell.angle_alpha   90.00
_cell.angle_beta   90.00
_cell.angle_gamma   90.00
#
_symmetry.space_group_name_H-M   'P 1'
#
loop_
_entity.id
_entity.type
_entity.pdbx_description
1 polymer ?
#
loop_
_entity_poly.entity_id
_entity_poly.type
_entity_poly.pdbx_seq_one_letter_code
_entity_poly.pdbx_strand_id
1 'polypeptide(L)'
;MFVSRTLRGAIIAVALAAVAALSIGGCATPRQRDWREALKAGDYAAAYSDLFETWRMGTPDVKSEALRYAWRDPNIVAVARKDLAERIQPVADAHAGDLASLAKAVKDGPLEDRVEFAKLVDRRVDVDAEIRAAYGKRAPKVASPVAVPAPAAIPPAPPAAAPVAPALSAAAPPSPPPAAPPPAAPPPAAAPAPVPSAAKAASPVAATAPVATATPPAPKPPTATLEKAPSPAAATPGLLARVEEARKRSAWRCAAARCDKAWAAAESFVAANSDMRIKSATSTLIDTYPPIVIGEIGMKVEKTPIAGGEAQIQITVICRAGRLAQTCPTAQLRLYDAFPEYLKSATP
;
A
#
# COMPACT_ATOMS: atom_id res chain seq x y z
N MET A 1 3.28 54.10 -10.14
CA MET A 1 4.22 53.13 -10.75
C MET A 1 3.49 51.82 -10.99
N PHE A 2 3.00 51.60 -12.21
CA PHE A 2 2.34 50.36 -12.63
C PHE A 2 3.40 49.43 -13.21
N VAL A 3 3.86 48.45 -12.42
CA VAL A 3 4.68 47.35 -12.95
C VAL A 3 3.71 46.27 -13.44
N SER A 4 3.69 46.08 -14.75
CA SER A 4 2.74 45.26 -15.51
C SER A 4 2.67 43.81 -15.02
N ARG A 5 1.44 43.28 -14.87
CA ARG A 5 1.12 41.89 -14.50
C ARG A 5 1.81 40.84 -15.37
N THR A 6 2.18 41.19 -16.61
CA THR A 6 2.93 40.34 -17.54
C THR A 6 4.36 40.05 -17.07
N LEU A 7 5.01 40.95 -16.34
CA LEU A 7 6.37 40.73 -15.84
C LEU A 7 6.40 39.74 -14.66
N ARG A 8 5.35 39.71 -13.84
CA ARG A 8 5.21 38.73 -12.74
C ARG A 8 4.99 37.31 -13.25
N GLY A 9 4.28 37.13 -14.37
CA GLY A 9 4.09 35.82 -14.99
C GLY A 9 5.39 35.22 -15.53
N ALA A 10 6.23 36.04 -16.16
CA ALA A 10 7.52 35.59 -16.69
C ALA A 10 8.54 35.22 -15.60
N ILE A 11 8.56 35.94 -14.47
CA ILE A 11 9.47 35.66 -13.35
C ILE A 11 9.08 34.34 -12.64
N ILE A 12 7.79 34.04 -12.53
CA ILE A 12 7.31 32.78 -11.93
C ILE A 12 7.64 31.57 -12.81
N ALA A 13 7.55 31.71 -14.15
CA ALA A 13 7.91 30.64 -15.08
C ALA A 13 9.43 30.34 -15.06
N VAL A 14 10.28 31.36 -14.91
CA VAL A 14 11.74 31.18 -14.83
C VAL A 14 12.18 30.63 -13.46
N ALA A 15 11.51 30.99 -12.36
CA ALA A 15 11.79 30.41 -11.05
C ALA A 15 11.41 28.93 -10.96
N LEU A 16 10.31 28.51 -11.60
CA LEU A 16 9.93 27.09 -11.69
C LEU A 16 10.84 26.28 -12.63
N ALA A 17 11.36 26.89 -13.70
CA ALA A 17 12.35 26.26 -14.57
C ALA A 17 13.74 26.13 -13.89
N ALA A 18 14.13 27.08 -13.04
CA ALA A 18 15.40 27.03 -12.31
C ALA A 18 15.42 25.97 -11.19
N VAL A 19 14.27 25.67 -10.57
CA VAL A 19 14.15 24.57 -9.59
C VAL A 19 14.17 23.20 -10.28
N ALA A 20 13.82 23.13 -11.58
CA ALA A 20 13.96 21.90 -12.37
C ALA A 20 15.41 21.63 -12.85
N ALA A 21 16.31 22.63 -12.80
CA ALA A 21 17.66 22.53 -13.37
C ALA A 21 18.79 22.24 -12.35
N LEU A 22 18.50 22.17 -11.05
CA LEU A 22 19.49 21.85 -10.00
C LEU A 22 19.55 20.36 -9.62
N SER A 23 18.98 19.46 -10.43
CA SER A 23 19.06 18.01 -10.26
C SER A 23 20.10 17.33 -11.17
N ILE A 24 20.98 18.07 -11.84
CA ILE A 24 22.10 17.51 -12.60
C ILE A 24 23.33 17.43 -11.68
N GLY A 25 23.35 16.40 -10.83
CA GLY A 25 24.46 16.10 -9.94
C GLY A 25 24.66 14.58 -9.84
N GLY A 26 25.50 14.04 -10.72
CA GLY A 26 26.07 12.71 -10.62
C GLY A 26 25.30 11.61 -11.36
N CYS A 27 25.94 11.04 -12.38
CA CYS A 27 25.61 9.73 -12.92
C CYS A 27 25.87 8.64 -11.85
N ALA A 28 25.04 8.61 -10.80
CA ALA A 28 24.84 7.41 -10.03
C ALA A 28 23.96 6.49 -10.90
N THR A 29 24.44 5.28 -11.18
CA THR A 29 23.61 4.17 -11.64
C THR A 29 22.24 4.21 -10.95
N PRO A 30 21.12 3.98 -11.66
CA PRO A 30 19.79 4.06 -11.06
C PRO A 30 19.77 3.11 -9.87
N ARG A 31 19.87 3.70 -8.67
CA ARG A 31 19.74 3.00 -7.41
C ARG A 31 18.40 2.29 -7.55
N GLN A 32 18.38 0.95 -7.52
CA GLN A 32 17.13 0.26 -7.28
C GLN A 32 16.55 0.97 -6.05
N ARG A 33 15.38 1.60 -6.21
CA ARG A 33 14.69 2.35 -5.17
C ARG A 33 14.22 1.33 -4.13
N ASP A 34 15.15 0.86 -3.32
CA ASP A 34 14.93 -0.22 -2.39
C ASP A 34 14.56 0.40 -1.04
N TRP A 35 13.31 0.84 -0.97
CA TRP A 35 12.68 1.31 0.27
C TRP A 35 12.86 0.32 1.43
N ARG A 36 13.16 -0.96 1.15
CA ARG A 36 13.50 -1.98 2.16
C ARG A 36 14.82 -1.68 2.87
N GLU A 37 15.81 -1.13 2.17
CA GLU A 37 17.07 -0.69 2.80
C GLU A 37 16.84 0.52 3.70
N ALA A 38 16.07 1.51 3.23
CA ALA A 38 15.70 2.68 4.03
C ALA A 38 14.93 2.30 5.30
N LEU A 39 13.99 1.35 5.19
CA LEU A 39 13.28 0.80 6.35
C LEU A 39 14.21 0.11 7.35
N LYS A 40 15.17 -0.70 6.87
CA LYS A 40 16.17 -1.36 7.73
C LYS A 40 17.07 -0.33 8.43
N ALA A 41 17.36 0.78 7.78
CA ALA A 41 18.13 1.90 8.33
C ALA A 41 17.30 2.80 9.28
N GLY A 42 15.99 2.59 9.38
CA GLY A 42 15.10 3.46 10.16
C GLY A 42 14.81 4.81 9.50
N ASP A 43 15.17 4.99 8.22
CA ASP A 43 14.88 6.21 7.47
C ASP A 43 13.50 6.10 6.80
N TYR A 44 12.47 6.35 7.60
CA TYR A 44 11.08 6.29 7.16
C TYR A 44 10.73 7.38 6.13
N ALA A 45 11.46 8.50 6.09
CA ALA A 45 11.23 9.57 5.12
C ALA A 45 11.70 9.15 3.73
N ALA A 46 12.91 8.59 3.63
CA ALA A 46 13.42 8.02 2.39
C ALA A 46 12.56 6.84 1.92
N ALA A 47 12.21 5.92 2.83
CA ALA A 47 11.36 4.78 2.52
C ALA A 47 9.98 5.22 1.98
N TYR A 48 9.34 6.22 2.59
CA TYR A 48 8.07 6.76 2.11
C TYR A 48 8.19 7.38 0.71
N SER A 49 9.26 8.16 0.46
CA SER A 49 9.48 8.77 -0.85
C SER A 49 9.68 7.72 -1.95
N ASP A 50 10.45 6.67 -1.66
CA ASP A 50 10.68 5.57 -2.61
C ASP A 50 9.40 4.74 -2.83
N LEU A 51 8.59 4.52 -1.79
CA LEU A 51 7.28 3.87 -1.91
C LEU A 51 6.31 4.68 -2.75
N PHE A 52 6.23 6.00 -2.53
CA PHE A 52 5.40 6.90 -3.34
C PHE A 52 5.81 6.85 -4.81
N GLU A 53 7.11 6.93 -5.09
CA GLU A 53 7.64 6.89 -6.44
C GLU A 53 7.43 5.53 -7.13
N THR A 54 7.58 4.44 -6.38
CA THR A 54 7.29 3.07 -6.84
C THR A 54 5.81 2.90 -7.16
N TRP A 55 4.94 3.44 -6.32
CA TRP A 55 3.50 3.47 -6.57
C TRP A 55 3.16 4.32 -7.79
N ARG A 56 3.70 5.54 -7.91
CA ARG A 56 3.40 6.46 -9.02
C ARG A 56 3.75 5.84 -10.38
N MET A 57 4.91 5.19 -10.48
CA MET A 57 5.45 4.64 -11.74
C MET A 57 5.11 3.15 -11.96
N GLY A 58 4.54 2.47 -10.97
CA GLY A 58 4.34 1.02 -10.98
C GLY A 58 3.17 0.54 -11.84
N THR A 59 3.23 -0.74 -12.25
CA THR A 59 2.07 -1.48 -12.76
C THR A 59 1.02 -1.65 -11.65
N PRO A 60 -0.24 -2.03 -11.95
CA PRO A 60 -1.28 -2.23 -10.93
C PRO A 60 -0.85 -3.15 -9.78
N ASP A 61 -0.09 -4.21 -10.08
CA ASP A 61 0.44 -5.12 -9.06
C ASP A 61 1.47 -4.43 -8.16
N VAL A 62 2.43 -3.71 -8.76
CA VAL A 62 3.46 -2.94 -8.03
C VAL A 62 2.83 -1.85 -7.17
N LYS A 63 1.79 -1.16 -7.67
CA LYS A 63 1.01 -0.18 -6.91
C LYS A 63 0.39 -0.82 -5.67
N SER A 64 -0.23 -1.99 -5.83
CA SER A 64 -0.85 -2.71 -4.72
C SER A 64 0.18 -3.17 -3.68
N GLU A 65 1.35 -3.62 -4.13
CA GLU A 65 2.44 -4.03 -3.26
C GLU A 65 2.99 -2.85 -2.45
N ALA A 66 3.30 -1.73 -3.11
CA ALA A 66 3.79 -0.51 -2.45
C ALA A 66 2.81 -0.02 -1.37
N LEU A 67 1.50 -0.05 -1.65
CA LEU A 67 0.47 0.31 -0.67
C LEU A 67 0.42 -0.64 0.51
N ARG A 68 0.53 -1.96 0.29
CA ARG A 68 0.56 -2.94 1.39
C ARG A 68 1.71 -2.68 2.36
N TYR A 69 2.89 -2.35 1.84
CA TYR A 69 4.04 -2.02 2.69
C TYR A 69 3.85 -0.71 3.43
N ALA A 70 3.38 0.34 2.74
CA ALA A 70 3.14 1.63 3.35
C ALA A 70 2.10 1.59 4.49
N TRP A 71 1.08 0.74 4.36
CA TRP A 71 0.04 0.54 5.40
C TRP A 71 0.50 -0.25 6.61
N ARG A 72 1.43 -1.18 6.43
CA ARG A 72 1.82 -2.10 7.50
C ARG A 72 2.70 -1.45 8.55
N ASP A 73 3.37 -0.35 8.20
CA ASP A 73 4.27 0.37 9.10
C ASP A 73 3.64 1.68 9.61
N PRO A 74 3.37 1.81 10.92
CA PRO A 74 2.77 3.02 11.48
C PRO A 74 3.67 4.25 11.36
N ASN A 75 4.99 4.09 11.24
CA ASN A 75 5.91 5.21 11.05
C ASN A 75 5.79 5.78 9.64
N ILE A 76 5.60 4.91 8.63
CA ILE A 76 5.35 5.35 7.25
C ILE A 76 4.02 6.11 7.16
N VAL A 77 2.99 5.64 7.87
CA VAL A 77 1.70 6.36 7.97
C VAL A 77 1.88 7.75 8.60
N ALA A 78 2.68 7.86 9.66
CA ALA A 78 2.97 9.16 10.29
C ALA A 78 3.75 10.10 9.36
N VAL A 79 4.73 9.57 8.62
CA VAL A 79 5.50 10.32 7.62
C VAL A 79 4.59 10.80 6.48
N ALA A 80 3.65 9.99 6.02
CA ALA A 80 2.72 10.36 4.95
C ALA A 80 1.89 11.60 5.30
N ARG A 81 1.39 11.69 6.55
CA ARG A 81 0.67 12.88 7.03
C ARG A 81 1.56 14.11 7.06
N LYS A 82 2.79 13.94 7.56
CA LYS A 82 3.76 15.03 7.67
C LYS A 82 4.20 15.55 6.29
N ASP A 83 4.54 14.67 5.35
CA ASP A 83 4.93 15.05 3.99
C ASP A 83 3.78 15.80 3.30
N LEU A 84 2.53 15.32 3.42
CA LEU A 84 1.39 16.03 2.82
C LEU A 84 1.25 17.46 3.37
N ALA A 85 1.32 17.64 4.68
CA ALA A 85 1.25 18.97 5.30
C ALA A 85 2.40 19.90 4.85
N GLU A 86 3.63 19.37 4.77
CA GLU A 86 4.80 20.11 4.31
C GLU A 86 4.71 20.52 2.83
N ARG A 87 4.12 19.67 1.99
CA ARG A 87 3.96 19.92 0.54
C ARG A 87 2.82 20.89 0.24
N ILE A 88 1.76 20.91 1.04
CA ILE A 88 0.64 21.85 0.87
C ILE A 88 1.05 23.27 1.22
N GLN A 89 1.91 23.47 2.23
CA GLN A 89 2.30 24.80 2.70
C GLN A 89 2.83 25.75 1.61
N PRO A 90 3.80 25.38 0.75
CA PRO A 90 4.29 26.28 -0.31
C PRO A 90 3.21 26.59 -1.37
N VAL A 91 2.27 25.67 -1.63
CA VAL A 91 1.13 25.94 -2.52
C VAL A 91 0.16 26.93 -1.87
N ALA A 92 -0.09 26.79 -0.57
CA ALA A 92 -0.87 27.76 0.20
C ALA A 92 -0.22 29.16 0.22
N ASP A 93 1.11 29.22 0.28
CA ASP A 93 1.86 30.49 0.22
C ASP A 93 1.75 31.15 -1.16
N ALA A 94 1.72 30.37 -2.25
CA ALA A 94 1.55 30.87 -3.62
C ALA A 94 0.12 31.34 -3.95
N HIS A 95 -0.91 30.71 -3.38
CA HIS A 95 -2.32 31.03 -3.66
C HIS A 95 -2.88 32.06 -2.67
N ALA A 96 -2.45 33.31 -2.86
CA ALA A 96 -2.61 34.40 -1.90
C ALA A 96 -4.02 34.96 -1.68
N GLY A 97 -4.92 34.16 -1.10
CA GLY A 97 -6.20 34.63 -0.57
C GLY A 97 -7.44 33.89 -1.07
N ASP A 98 -7.27 32.88 -1.92
CA ASP A 98 -8.39 32.10 -2.43
C ASP A 98 -8.23 30.62 -2.07
N LEU A 99 -8.99 30.22 -1.04
CA LEU A 99 -9.06 28.84 -0.57
C LEU A 99 -9.58 27.89 -1.67
N ALA A 100 -10.47 28.35 -2.55
CA ALA A 100 -11.00 27.54 -3.64
C ALA A 100 -9.92 27.28 -4.69
N SER A 101 -9.15 28.30 -5.06
CA SER A 101 -7.98 28.14 -5.93
C SER A 101 -6.91 27.24 -5.32
N LEU A 102 -6.63 27.35 -4.01
CA LEU A 102 -5.71 26.45 -3.32
C LEU A 102 -6.22 25.00 -3.35
N ALA A 103 -7.48 24.78 -3.00
CA ALA A 103 -8.08 23.45 -3.01
C ALA A 103 -8.01 22.82 -4.41
N LYS A 104 -8.25 23.62 -5.45
CA LYS A 104 -8.10 23.19 -6.85
C LYS A 104 -6.65 22.84 -7.18
N ALA A 105 -5.67 23.68 -6.79
CA ALA A 105 -4.26 23.42 -7.05
C ALA A 105 -3.71 22.17 -6.33
N VAL A 106 -4.27 21.84 -5.16
CA VAL A 106 -3.90 20.62 -4.41
C VAL A 106 -4.57 19.37 -5.00
N LYS A 107 -5.82 19.48 -5.47
CA LYS A 107 -6.61 18.34 -5.97
C LYS A 107 -6.35 18.02 -7.45
N ASP A 108 -6.12 19.04 -8.28
CA ASP A 108 -6.02 18.92 -9.74
C ASP A 108 -4.62 19.32 -10.26
N GLY A 109 -3.67 19.55 -9.35
CA GLY A 109 -2.34 20.04 -9.68
C GLY A 109 -1.23 19.01 -9.42
N PRO A 110 0.03 19.46 -9.28
CA PRO A 110 1.18 18.56 -9.15
C PRO A 110 1.20 17.74 -7.85
N LEU A 111 0.27 18.00 -6.93
CA LEU A 111 0.10 17.25 -5.68
C LEU A 111 -0.99 16.18 -5.76
N GLU A 112 -1.71 16.04 -6.87
CA GLU A 112 -2.82 15.08 -7.01
C GLU A 112 -2.39 13.65 -6.65
N ASP A 113 -1.31 13.16 -7.29
CA ASP A 113 -0.76 11.82 -7.02
C ASP A 113 -0.39 11.63 -5.55
N ARG A 114 0.19 12.67 -4.91
CA ARG A 114 0.57 12.61 -3.49
C ARG A 114 -0.63 12.61 -2.57
N VAL A 115 -1.67 13.37 -2.92
CA VAL A 115 -2.95 13.40 -2.22
C VAL A 115 -3.64 12.04 -2.34
N GLU A 116 -3.67 11.45 -3.53
CA GLU A 116 -4.23 10.12 -3.76
C GLU A 116 -3.46 9.06 -2.95
N PHE A 117 -2.13 9.07 -3.05
CA PHE A 117 -1.29 8.15 -2.30
C PHE A 117 -1.47 8.32 -0.79
N ALA A 118 -1.49 9.54 -0.26
CA ALA A 118 -1.69 9.79 1.17
C ALA A 118 -3.07 9.30 1.66
N LYS A 119 -4.15 9.50 0.89
CA LYS A 119 -5.48 8.93 1.21
C LYS A 119 -5.48 7.40 1.16
N LEU A 120 -4.73 6.84 0.23
CA LEU A 120 -4.54 5.42 0.10
C LEU A 120 -3.58 4.87 1.14
N VAL A 121 -2.73 5.66 1.80
CA VAL A 121 -1.83 5.26 2.91
C VAL A 121 -2.48 5.48 4.28
N ASP A 122 -3.39 6.45 4.40
CA ASP A 122 -4.12 6.67 5.64
C ASP A 122 -5.49 7.30 5.39
N ARG A 123 -6.52 6.53 5.74
CA ARG A 123 -7.92 6.97 5.61
C ARG A 123 -8.32 8.07 6.56
N ARG A 124 -7.53 8.31 7.61
CA ARG A 124 -7.76 9.40 8.57
C ARG A 124 -7.25 10.74 8.06
N VAL A 125 -6.52 10.77 6.93
CA VAL A 125 -6.08 12.01 6.29
C VAL A 125 -7.30 12.76 5.75
N ASP A 126 -7.61 13.88 6.40
CA ASP A 126 -8.58 14.86 5.92
C ASP A 126 -7.82 15.96 5.17
N VAL A 127 -7.76 15.83 3.86
CA VAL A 127 -7.03 16.77 2.98
C VAL A 127 -7.63 18.18 3.06
N ASP A 128 -8.94 18.29 3.23
CA ASP A 128 -9.58 19.60 3.36
C ASP A 128 -9.27 20.25 4.72
N ALA A 129 -9.06 19.45 5.79
CA ALA A 129 -8.53 19.94 7.05
C ALA A 129 -7.07 20.38 6.94
N GLU A 130 -6.21 19.62 6.25
CA GLU A 130 -4.81 19.99 6.01
C GLU A 130 -4.69 21.27 5.18
N ILE A 131 -5.51 21.42 4.13
CA ILE A 131 -5.60 22.65 3.33
C ILE A 131 -5.99 23.84 4.21
N ARG A 132 -7.03 23.69 5.05
CA ARG A 132 -7.46 24.75 5.98
C ARG A 132 -6.38 25.08 7.02
N ALA A 133 -5.69 24.07 7.54
CA ALA A 133 -4.62 24.27 8.51
C ALA A 133 -3.42 25.01 7.89
N ALA A 134 -2.99 24.63 6.69
CA ALA A 134 -1.93 25.30 5.95
C ALA A 134 -2.31 26.76 5.60
N TYR A 135 -3.57 26.96 5.19
CA TYR A 135 -4.10 28.30 4.92
C TYR A 135 -4.18 29.17 6.18
N GLY A 136 -4.55 28.60 7.33
CA GLY A 136 -4.61 29.32 8.61
C GLY A 136 -3.24 29.65 9.23
N LYS A 137 -2.21 28.83 8.97
CA LYS A 137 -0.81 29.08 9.36
C LYS A 137 -0.15 30.22 8.58
N ARG A 138 -0.83 30.71 7.53
CA ARG A 138 -0.49 31.92 6.79
C ARG A 138 -0.74 33.12 7.71
N ALA A 139 0.09 33.26 8.75
CA ALA A 139 0.10 34.44 9.60
C ALA A 139 0.15 35.66 8.67
N PRO A 140 -0.71 36.67 8.87
CA PRO A 140 -0.63 37.88 8.07
C PRO A 140 0.73 38.51 8.34
N LYS A 141 1.70 38.27 7.45
CA LYS A 141 2.86 39.14 7.24
C LYS A 141 2.38 40.39 6.49
N VAL A 142 1.24 40.93 6.88
CA VAL A 142 0.87 42.31 6.61
C VAL A 142 1.59 43.05 7.71
N ALA A 143 2.59 43.85 7.33
CA ALA A 143 3.22 44.81 8.19
C ALA A 143 2.17 45.45 9.11
N SER A 144 2.48 45.56 10.40
CA SER A 144 1.76 46.48 11.29
C SER A 144 1.46 47.75 10.51
N PRO A 145 0.22 48.25 10.49
CA PRO A 145 -0.03 49.56 9.92
C PRO A 145 0.95 50.52 10.59
N VAL A 146 1.71 51.23 9.77
CA VAL A 146 2.57 52.33 10.18
C VAL A 146 1.78 53.15 11.20
N ALA A 147 2.26 53.16 12.44
CA ALA A 147 1.68 53.98 13.49
C ALA A 147 1.69 55.42 12.99
N VAL A 148 0.49 55.96 12.75
CA VAL A 148 0.31 57.40 12.54
C VAL A 148 0.78 58.06 13.83
N PRO A 149 1.75 58.98 13.81
CA PRO A 149 2.18 59.66 15.03
C PRO A 149 1.01 60.48 15.58
N ALA A 150 0.57 60.13 16.79
CA ALA A 150 -0.40 60.91 17.52
C ALA A 150 0.18 62.30 17.86
N PRO A 151 -0.59 63.39 17.74
CA PRO A 151 -0.15 64.72 18.13
C PRO A 151 0.09 64.78 19.64
N ALA A 152 1.19 65.45 20.02
CA ALA A 152 1.67 65.58 21.39
C ALA A 152 0.90 66.61 22.24
N ALA A 153 0.97 66.41 23.57
CA ALA A 153 0.77 67.31 24.72
C ALA A 153 -0.47 66.98 25.60
N ILE A 154 -0.48 66.96 26.95
CA ILE A 154 0.45 67.19 28.09
C ILE A 154 -0.20 66.53 29.35
N PRO A 155 0.54 66.02 30.37
CA PRO A 155 0.00 65.38 31.59
C PRO A 155 -0.33 66.40 32.73
N PRO A 156 -1.13 66.05 33.78
CA PRO A 156 -0.52 65.55 35.02
C PRO A 156 -1.34 64.59 35.93
N ALA A 157 -0.56 63.73 36.60
CA ALA A 157 -0.55 63.23 38.00
C ALA A 157 -1.71 62.45 38.68
N PRO A 158 -1.37 61.49 39.59
CA PRO A 158 -2.23 60.39 40.08
C PRO A 158 -2.79 60.64 41.50
N PRO A 159 -3.77 59.84 41.97
CA PRO A 159 -3.53 58.91 43.09
C PRO A 159 -4.42 57.64 42.98
N ALA A 160 -4.35 56.55 43.75
CA ALA A 160 -3.51 56.02 44.81
C ALA A 160 -3.68 54.49 44.76
N ALA A 161 -2.69 53.75 45.26
CA ALA A 161 -2.72 52.30 45.41
C ALA A 161 -3.77 51.83 46.42
N ALA A 162 -4.35 50.66 46.17
CA ALA A 162 -5.02 49.83 47.18
C ALA A 162 -4.93 48.34 46.80
N PRO A 163 -5.02 47.42 47.77
CA PRO A 163 -4.11 46.29 47.86
C PRO A 163 -4.61 44.97 47.27
N VAL A 164 -3.62 44.10 47.07
CA VAL A 164 -3.64 42.69 46.67
C VAL A 164 -4.60 41.85 47.51
N ALA A 165 -5.44 41.03 46.86
CA ALA A 165 -6.10 39.89 47.46
C ALA A 165 -5.44 38.58 46.99
N PRO A 166 -5.21 37.60 47.89
CA PRO A 166 -4.41 36.41 47.61
C PRO A 166 -5.16 35.35 46.79
N ALA A 167 -4.39 34.62 46.01
CA ALA A 167 -4.80 33.48 45.21
C ALA A 167 -5.32 32.33 46.09
N LEU A 168 -6.52 31.84 45.79
CA LEU A 168 -7.00 30.55 46.29
C LEU A 168 -6.39 29.45 45.43
N SER A 169 -5.41 28.77 46.02
CA SER A 169 -4.80 27.54 45.52
C SER A 169 -5.84 26.43 45.50
N ALA A 170 -6.23 25.96 44.31
CA ALA A 170 -7.05 24.76 44.16
C ALA A 170 -6.22 23.54 44.58
N ALA A 171 -6.79 22.72 45.46
CA ALA A 171 -6.19 21.51 45.98
C ALA A 171 -5.91 20.49 44.87
N ALA A 172 -4.73 19.89 44.90
CA ALA A 172 -4.36 18.79 44.04
C ALA A 172 -5.23 17.54 44.35
N PRO A 173 -5.65 16.77 43.33
CA PRO A 173 -6.37 15.52 43.55
C PRO A 173 -5.45 14.46 44.20
N PRO A 174 -6.02 13.53 45.00
CA PRO A 174 -5.24 12.46 45.63
C PRO A 174 -4.63 11.53 44.57
N SER A 175 -3.42 11.06 44.85
CA SER A 175 -2.70 10.10 44.00
C SER A 175 -3.47 8.78 43.90
N PRO A 176 -3.51 8.14 42.71
CA PRO A 176 -4.11 6.81 42.57
C PRO A 176 -3.30 5.77 43.36
N PRO A 177 -3.95 4.70 43.88
CA PRO A 177 -3.27 3.62 44.56
C PRO A 177 -2.30 2.89 43.60
N PRO A 178 -1.21 2.31 44.14
CA PRO A 178 -0.23 1.60 43.33
C PRO A 178 -0.89 0.43 42.59
N ALA A 179 -0.60 0.35 41.28
CA ALA A 179 -1.06 -0.73 40.43
C ALA A 179 -0.51 -2.08 40.93
N ALA A 180 -1.38 -3.10 40.94
CA ALA A 180 -1.00 -4.46 41.29
C ALA A 180 0.14 -4.96 40.37
N PRO A 181 1.11 -5.73 40.91
CA PRO A 181 2.19 -6.27 40.11
C PRO A 181 1.63 -7.23 39.04
N PRO A 182 2.19 -7.22 37.82
CA PRO A 182 1.77 -8.12 36.76
C PRO A 182 2.01 -9.59 37.16
N PRO A 183 1.16 -10.52 36.73
CA PRO A 183 1.35 -11.95 36.97
C PRO A 183 2.68 -12.41 36.36
N ALA A 184 3.38 -13.27 37.11
CA ALA A 184 4.68 -13.81 36.74
C ALA A 184 4.64 -14.47 35.35
N ALA A 185 5.63 -14.15 34.52
CA ALA A 185 5.77 -14.71 33.18
C ALA A 185 5.92 -16.24 33.25
N PRO A 186 5.26 -16.99 32.35
CA PRO A 186 5.47 -18.43 32.25
C PRO A 186 6.91 -18.72 31.83
N PRO A 187 7.50 -19.84 32.30
CA PRO A 187 8.86 -20.21 31.96
C PRO A 187 9.02 -20.43 30.44
N PRO A 188 10.18 -20.07 29.87
CA PRO A 188 10.44 -20.24 28.45
C PRO A 188 10.39 -21.71 28.06
N ALA A 189 9.64 -22.02 27.01
CA ALA A 189 9.58 -23.34 26.41
C ALA A 189 10.97 -23.72 25.89
N ALA A 190 11.39 -24.95 26.21
CA ALA A 190 12.67 -25.51 25.80
C ALA A 190 12.82 -25.50 24.27
N ALA A 191 13.96 -25.02 23.80
CA ALA A 191 14.29 -24.98 22.38
C ALA A 191 14.36 -26.41 21.81
N PRO A 192 13.75 -26.68 20.63
CA PRO A 192 13.88 -27.96 19.96
C PRO A 192 15.30 -28.17 19.44
N ALA A 193 15.78 -29.41 19.58
CA ALA A 193 17.10 -29.85 19.17
C ALA A 193 17.32 -29.71 17.64
N PRO A 194 18.56 -29.42 17.20
CA PRO A 194 18.89 -29.29 15.78
C PRO A 194 18.86 -30.66 15.08
N VAL A 195 18.10 -30.74 13.99
CA VAL A 195 18.09 -31.89 13.07
C VAL A 195 19.29 -31.80 12.12
N PRO A 196 20.03 -32.89 11.87
CA PRO A 196 21.22 -32.88 11.03
C PRO A 196 20.89 -32.71 9.54
N SER A 197 21.67 -31.84 8.90
CA SER A 197 21.64 -31.53 7.47
C SER A 197 22.20 -32.70 6.67
N ALA A 198 21.37 -33.32 5.82
CA ALA A 198 21.82 -34.34 4.88
C ALA A 198 22.34 -33.67 3.60
N ALA A 199 23.64 -33.79 3.39
CA ALA A 199 24.32 -33.41 2.16
C ALA A 199 24.13 -34.45 1.05
N LYS A 200 24.24 -33.93 -0.19
CA LYS A 200 24.90 -34.56 -1.35
C LYS A 200 24.05 -35.47 -2.26
N ALA A 201 23.86 -35.01 -3.50
CA ALA A 201 24.42 -35.66 -4.68
C ALA A 201 24.29 -34.77 -5.93
N ALA A 202 25.43 -34.50 -6.56
CA ALA A 202 25.55 -33.98 -7.92
C ALA A 202 25.67 -35.14 -8.92
N SER A 203 25.12 -34.99 -10.13
CA SER A 203 25.54 -35.61 -11.41
C SER A 203 24.52 -35.28 -12.53
N PRO A 204 24.80 -35.49 -13.83
CA PRO A 204 25.51 -34.52 -14.67
C PRO A 204 24.72 -34.14 -15.94
N VAL A 205 25.31 -33.22 -16.69
CA VAL A 205 24.92 -32.73 -18.02
C VAL A 205 24.91 -33.87 -19.07
N ALA A 206 23.87 -33.92 -19.91
CA ALA A 206 23.94 -34.53 -21.24
C ALA A 206 23.21 -33.63 -22.24
N ALA A 207 23.97 -33.17 -23.23
CA ALA A 207 23.51 -32.38 -24.36
C ALA A 207 23.08 -33.32 -25.50
N THR A 208 21.91 -33.03 -26.10
CA THR A 208 21.55 -33.56 -27.42
C THR A 208 20.59 -32.61 -28.13
N ALA A 209 20.98 -32.21 -29.34
CA ALA A 209 20.16 -31.62 -30.39
C ALA A 209 20.77 -32.08 -31.73
N PRO A 210 20.11 -31.91 -32.90
CA PRO A 210 18.67 -31.91 -33.19
C PRO A 210 18.32 -33.01 -34.23
N VAL A 211 17.03 -33.36 -34.38
CA VAL A 211 16.55 -34.08 -35.57
C VAL A 211 15.42 -33.29 -36.20
N ALA A 212 15.64 -32.87 -37.44
CA ALA A 212 14.67 -32.26 -38.33
C ALA A 212 13.73 -33.34 -38.87
N THR A 213 12.42 -33.08 -38.87
CA THR A 213 11.43 -33.92 -39.55
C THR A 213 10.54 -33.08 -40.44
N ALA A 214 10.27 -33.65 -41.61
CA ALA A 214 9.70 -33.07 -42.81
C ALA A 214 8.33 -32.39 -42.66
N THR A 215 8.15 -31.35 -43.46
CA THR A 215 6.90 -30.64 -43.73
C THR A 215 5.94 -31.52 -44.56
N PRO A 216 4.67 -31.70 -44.16
CA PRO A 216 3.63 -32.28 -45.01
C PRO A 216 3.09 -31.27 -46.05
N PRO A 217 2.62 -31.72 -47.23
CA PRO A 217 2.10 -30.85 -48.28
C PRO A 217 0.74 -30.22 -47.92
N ALA A 218 0.54 -29.01 -48.43
CA ALA A 218 -0.63 -28.17 -48.21
C ALA A 218 -1.94 -28.78 -48.73
N PRO A 219 -3.05 -28.75 -47.96
CA PRO A 219 -4.37 -29.05 -48.47
C PRO A 219 -4.95 -27.87 -49.27
N LYS A 220 -5.62 -28.20 -50.38
CA LYS A 220 -6.39 -27.29 -51.25
C LYS A 220 -7.48 -26.55 -50.44
N PRO A 221 -7.76 -25.27 -50.76
CA PRO A 221 -8.85 -24.54 -50.12
C PRO A 221 -10.21 -25.04 -50.61
N PRO A 222 -11.15 -25.40 -49.71
CA PRO A 222 -12.55 -25.52 -50.07
C PRO A 222 -13.18 -24.12 -50.22
N THR A 223 -13.92 -23.98 -51.31
CA THR A 223 -14.81 -22.86 -51.65
C THR A 223 -15.78 -22.61 -50.49
N ALA A 224 -15.57 -21.53 -49.75
CA ALA A 224 -16.45 -21.12 -48.66
C ALA A 224 -17.61 -20.29 -49.20
N THR A 225 -18.81 -20.86 -49.14
CA THR A 225 -20.08 -20.16 -49.17
C THR A 225 -20.07 -19.09 -48.08
N LEU A 226 -20.43 -17.86 -48.45
CA LEU A 226 -20.43 -16.69 -47.57
C LEU A 226 -21.60 -16.77 -46.57
N GLU A 227 -21.49 -17.65 -45.57
CA GLU A 227 -22.36 -17.66 -44.41
C GLU A 227 -21.92 -16.56 -43.45
N LYS A 228 -22.85 -15.66 -43.15
CA LYS A 228 -22.67 -14.47 -42.32
C LYS A 228 -22.08 -14.84 -40.97
N ALA A 229 -20.77 -14.61 -40.82
CA ALA A 229 -20.05 -14.84 -39.57
C ALA A 229 -20.74 -14.12 -38.40
N PRO A 230 -21.13 -14.82 -37.32
CA PRO A 230 -21.51 -14.15 -36.09
C PRO A 230 -20.30 -13.36 -35.57
N SER A 231 -20.55 -12.08 -35.31
CA SER A 231 -19.57 -11.11 -34.80
C SER A 231 -18.76 -11.69 -33.62
N PRO A 232 -17.41 -11.59 -33.62
CA PRO A 232 -16.54 -12.11 -32.55
C PRO A 232 -16.59 -11.29 -31.25
N ALA A 233 -17.67 -10.56 -31.00
CA ALA A 233 -17.97 -9.96 -29.71
C ALA A 233 -18.53 -11.02 -28.74
N ALA A 234 -17.82 -12.14 -28.57
CA ALA A 234 -18.06 -13.04 -27.45
C ALA A 234 -17.75 -12.24 -26.19
N ALA A 235 -18.80 -11.90 -25.43
CA ALA A 235 -18.71 -11.10 -24.23
C ALA A 235 -17.64 -11.70 -23.29
N THR A 236 -16.53 -10.99 -23.12
CA THR A 236 -15.50 -11.37 -22.15
C THR A 236 -16.20 -11.50 -20.80
N PRO A 237 -16.16 -12.69 -20.16
CA PRO A 237 -16.86 -12.87 -18.90
C PRO A 237 -16.36 -11.83 -17.91
N GLY A 238 -17.32 -11.22 -17.19
CA GLY A 238 -17.02 -10.23 -16.17
C GLY A 238 -15.99 -10.78 -15.18
N LEU A 239 -15.19 -9.90 -14.59
CA LEU A 239 -14.06 -10.28 -13.74
C LEU A 239 -14.46 -11.24 -12.60
N LEU A 240 -15.65 -11.06 -12.02
CA LEU A 240 -16.18 -11.97 -10.99
C LEU A 240 -16.50 -13.37 -11.53
N ALA A 241 -17.04 -13.47 -12.75
CA ALA A 241 -17.28 -14.76 -13.39
C ALA A 241 -15.95 -15.50 -13.65
N ARG A 242 -14.89 -14.75 -14.03
CA ARG A 242 -13.55 -15.33 -14.17
C ARG A 242 -12.99 -15.82 -12.83
N VAL A 243 -13.20 -15.08 -11.74
CA VAL A 243 -12.81 -15.51 -10.39
C VAL A 243 -13.53 -16.79 -9.98
N GLU A 244 -14.84 -16.87 -10.22
CA GLU A 244 -15.61 -18.08 -9.89
C GLU A 244 -15.12 -19.29 -10.70
N GLU A 245 -14.85 -19.10 -11.98
CA GLU A 245 -14.30 -20.15 -12.83
C GLU A 245 -12.89 -20.57 -12.38
N ALA A 246 -12.02 -19.62 -12.03
CA ALA A 246 -10.70 -19.93 -11.48
C ALA A 246 -10.81 -20.70 -10.14
N ARG A 247 -11.77 -20.34 -9.27
CA ARG A 247 -12.04 -21.07 -8.03
C ARG A 247 -12.44 -22.52 -8.31
N LYS A 248 -13.28 -22.77 -9.32
CA LYS A 248 -13.64 -24.13 -9.74
C LYS A 248 -12.43 -24.91 -10.24
N ARG A 249 -11.62 -24.29 -11.11
CA ARG A 249 -10.39 -24.89 -11.67
C ARG A 249 -9.28 -25.11 -10.63
N SER A 250 -9.29 -24.38 -9.52
CA SER A 250 -8.30 -24.54 -8.44
C SER A 250 -8.48 -25.82 -7.61
N ALA A 251 -9.58 -26.57 -7.81
CA ALA A 251 -9.78 -27.86 -7.17
C ALA A 251 -8.76 -28.87 -7.67
N TRP A 252 -7.97 -29.43 -6.76
CA TRP A 252 -6.93 -30.39 -7.05
C TRP A 252 -7.27 -31.75 -6.45
N ARG A 253 -7.11 -32.82 -7.24
CA ARG A 253 -7.43 -34.19 -6.81
C ARG A 253 -6.16 -35.00 -6.58
N CYS A 254 -6.19 -35.85 -5.55
CA CYS A 254 -5.12 -36.78 -5.24
C CYS A 254 -5.62 -38.15 -4.84
N ALA A 255 -4.76 -39.15 -5.07
CA ALA A 255 -4.86 -40.46 -4.44
C ALA A 255 -4.27 -40.43 -3.02
N ALA A 256 -4.77 -41.30 -2.14
CA ALA A 256 -4.40 -41.40 -0.72
C ALA A 256 -2.90 -41.18 -0.44
N ALA A 257 -2.02 -41.90 -1.15
CA ALA A 257 -0.56 -41.86 -0.93
C ALA A 257 0.08 -40.48 -1.18
N ARG A 258 -0.53 -39.63 -2.01
CA ARG A 258 -0.02 -38.28 -2.33
C ARG A 258 -0.78 -37.17 -1.62
N CYS A 259 -1.96 -37.47 -1.06
CA CYS A 259 -2.83 -36.46 -0.46
C CYS A 259 -2.23 -35.81 0.79
N ASP A 260 -1.47 -36.54 1.60
CA ASP A 260 -0.90 -35.97 2.83
C ASP A 260 0.23 -34.99 2.51
N LYS A 261 1.05 -35.32 1.51
CA LYS A 261 2.09 -34.40 1.02
C LYS A 261 1.49 -33.15 0.39
N ALA A 262 0.43 -33.31 -0.40
CA ALA A 262 -0.29 -32.17 -0.96
C ALA A 262 -0.97 -31.31 0.10
N TRP A 263 -1.50 -31.92 1.16
CA TRP A 263 -2.12 -31.19 2.25
C TRP A 263 -1.10 -30.33 3.00
N ALA A 264 0.08 -30.88 3.31
CA ALA A 264 1.18 -30.12 3.89
C ALA A 264 1.67 -28.99 2.96
N ALA A 265 1.70 -29.24 1.65
CA ALA A 265 2.00 -28.21 0.66
C ALA A 265 0.93 -27.10 0.64
N ALA A 266 -0.35 -27.46 0.77
CA ALA A 266 -1.43 -26.49 0.83
C ALA A 266 -1.30 -25.57 2.06
N GLU A 267 -0.93 -26.12 3.23
CA GLU A 267 -0.66 -25.32 4.43
C GLU A 267 0.49 -24.33 4.21
N SER A 268 1.59 -24.79 3.60
CA SER A 268 2.74 -23.94 3.25
C SER A 268 2.36 -22.84 2.26
N PHE A 269 1.51 -23.16 1.27
CA PHE A 269 1.01 -22.20 0.30
C PHE A 269 0.18 -21.10 0.98
N VAL A 270 -0.71 -21.48 1.89
CA VAL A 270 -1.52 -20.53 2.67
C VAL A 270 -0.63 -19.64 3.53
N ALA A 271 0.34 -20.21 4.24
CA ALA A 271 1.26 -19.45 5.08
C ALA A 271 2.08 -18.42 4.29
N ALA A 272 2.45 -18.74 3.04
CA ALA A 272 3.24 -17.85 2.18
C ALA A 272 2.42 -16.78 1.45
N ASN A 273 1.12 -17.03 1.20
CA ASN A 273 0.30 -16.18 0.33
C ASN A 273 -0.82 -15.43 1.05
N SER A 274 -1.15 -15.77 2.30
CA SER A 274 -2.13 -15.05 3.10
C SER A 274 -1.48 -13.90 3.86
N ASP A 275 -2.18 -12.75 3.92
CA ASP A 275 -1.82 -11.66 4.83
C ASP A 275 -2.22 -11.98 6.28
N MET A 276 -3.10 -12.97 6.46
CA MET A 276 -3.69 -13.37 7.73
C MET A 276 -3.00 -14.60 8.29
N ARG A 277 -2.84 -14.65 9.62
CA ARG A 277 -2.33 -15.85 10.30
C ARG A 277 -3.31 -17.01 10.15
N ILE A 278 -2.78 -18.22 10.03
CA ILE A 278 -3.56 -19.46 10.11
C ILE A 278 -4.17 -19.53 11.51
N LYS A 279 -5.50 -19.62 11.57
CA LYS A 279 -6.29 -19.76 12.80
C LYS A 279 -6.40 -21.24 13.19
N SER A 280 -6.62 -22.12 12.22
CA SER A 280 -6.69 -23.57 12.44
C SER A 280 -6.18 -24.32 11.22
N ALA A 281 -5.42 -25.38 11.45
CA ALA A 281 -5.03 -26.37 10.47
C ALA A 281 -5.36 -27.77 11.03
N THR A 282 -6.37 -28.41 10.45
CA THR A 282 -6.78 -29.78 10.78
C THR A 282 -6.46 -30.70 9.61
N SER A 283 -6.82 -31.99 9.71
CA SER A 283 -6.67 -32.93 8.60
C SER A 283 -7.58 -32.65 7.40
N THR A 284 -8.61 -31.79 7.55
CA THR A 284 -9.59 -31.49 6.51
C THR A 284 -9.82 -30.01 6.23
N LEU A 285 -9.31 -29.11 7.09
CA LEU A 285 -9.53 -27.68 6.98
C LEU A 285 -8.27 -26.90 7.36
N ILE A 286 -7.85 -25.98 6.49
CA ILE A 286 -6.91 -24.90 6.83
C ILE A 286 -7.71 -23.59 6.72
N ASP A 287 -7.71 -22.78 7.76
CA ASP A 287 -8.47 -21.53 7.79
C ASP A 287 -7.63 -20.43 8.44
N THR A 288 -7.62 -19.25 7.82
CA THR A 288 -6.97 -18.06 8.36
C THR A 288 -7.96 -17.15 9.05
N TYR A 289 -7.48 -16.24 9.91
CA TYR A 289 -8.36 -15.18 10.41
C TYR A 289 -8.99 -14.37 9.25
N PRO A 290 -10.22 -13.85 9.42
CA PRO A 290 -10.84 -13.01 8.40
C PRO A 290 -10.05 -11.71 8.23
N PRO A 291 -9.80 -11.26 6.99
CA PRO A 291 -9.05 -10.03 6.72
C PRO A 291 -9.74 -8.83 7.38
N ILE A 292 -8.97 -8.05 8.15
CA ILE A 292 -9.47 -6.87 8.87
C ILE A 292 -9.24 -5.63 8.02
N VAL A 293 -8.18 -5.56 7.24
CA VAL A 293 -7.88 -4.41 6.39
C VAL A 293 -8.33 -4.70 4.96
N ILE A 294 -8.74 -3.65 4.24
CA ILE A 294 -9.15 -3.78 2.84
C ILE A 294 -7.95 -4.17 1.99
N GLY A 295 -8.13 -5.16 1.11
CA GLY A 295 -7.04 -5.67 0.27
C GLY A 295 -6.12 -6.69 0.94
N GLU A 296 -6.31 -6.97 2.24
CA GLU A 296 -5.74 -8.16 2.87
C GLU A 296 -6.45 -9.42 2.37
N ILE A 297 -5.68 -10.49 2.31
CA ILE A 297 -6.10 -11.79 1.81
C ILE A 297 -6.09 -12.81 2.95
N GLY A 298 -7.27 -13.29 3.31
CA GLY A 298 -7.46 -14.54 4.02
C GLY A 298 -7.63 -15.71 3.05
N MET A 299 -7.41 -16.92 3.53
CA MET A 299 -7.55 -18.14 2.76
C MET A 299 -8.20 -19.23 3.60
N LYS A 300 -8.97 -20.06 2.92
CA LYS A 300 -9.54 -21.30 3.44
C LYS A 300 -9.23 -22.43 2.47
N VAL A 301 -8.76 -23.56 2.96
CA VAL A 301 -8.54 -24.76 2.15
C VAL A 301 -9.32 -25.91 2.77
N GLU A 302 -10.09 -26.62 1.96
CA GLU A 302 -10.88 -27.78 2.38
C GLU A 302 -10.38 -29.04 1.67
N LYS A 303 -10.20 -30.15 2.40
CA LYS A 303 -9.95 -31.50 1.87
C LYS A 303 -11.23 -32.32 2.00
N THR A 304 -11.88 -32.56 0.88
CA THR A 304 -13.09 -33.36 0.80
C THR A 304 -12.73 -34.77 0.34
N PRO A 305 -12.98 -35.82 1.14
CA PRO A 305 -12.76 -37.19 0.69
C PRO A 305 -13.69 -37.55 -0.46
N ILE A 306 -13.17 -38.27 -1.44
CA ILE A 306 -13.90 -38.85 -2.57
C ILE A 306 -13.86 -40.38 -2.42
N ALA A 307 -14.81 -41.09 -3.03
CA ALA A 307 -14.81 -42.55 -3.09
C ALA A 307 -13.47 -43.10 -3.63
N GLY A 308 -13.05 -44.27 -3.15
CA GLY A 308 -11.81 -44.92 -3.59
C GLY A 308 -10.53 -44.42 -2.91
N GLY A 309 -10.64 -43.70 -1.78
CA GLY A 309 -9.48 -43.18 -1.05
C GLY A 309 -8.82 -41.97 -1.71
N GLU A 310 -9.50 -41.37 -2.69
CA GLU A 310 -9.10 -40.09 -3.27
C GLU A 310 -9.58 -38.93 -2.38
N ALA A 311 -8.96 -37.78 -2.52
CA ALA A 311 -9.46 -36.54 -1.94
C ALA A 311 -9.33 -35.38 -2.90
N GLN A 312 -10.23 -34.41 -2.76
CA GLN A 312 -10.19 -33.14 -3.45
C GLN A 312 -9.78 -32.04 -2.46
N ILE A 313 -8.73 -31.32 -2.78
CA ILE A 313 -8.26 -30.15 -2.05
C ILE A 313 -8.71 -28.92 -2.83
N GLN A 314 -9.44 -28.02 -2.20
CA GLN A 314 -9.91 -26.79 -2.83
C GLN A 314 -9.61 -25.58 -1.96
N ILE A 315 -9.07 -24.53 -2.58
CA ILE A 315 -8.82 -23.25 -1.94
C ILE A 315 -10.01 -22.30 -2.16
N THR A 316 -10.26 -21.46 -1.18
CA THR A 316 -11.17 -20.31 -1.24
C THR A 316 -10.41 -19.10 -0.72
N VAL A 317 -10.26 -18.10 -1.57
CA VAL A 317 -9.56 -16.85 -1.26
C VAL A 317 -10.57 -15.83 -0.76
N ILE A 318 -10.45 -15.47 0.52
CA ILE A 318 -11.32 -14.50 1.19
C ILE A 318 -10.61 -13.17 1.18
N CYS A 319 -11.21 -12.14 0.60
CA CYS A 319 -10.58 -10.84 0.54
C CYS A 319 -11.59 -9.77 0.93
N ARG A 320 -11.15 -8.83 1.79
CA ARG A 320 -12.00 -7.72 2.22
C ARG A 320 -12.00 -6.67 1.12
N ALA A 321 -12.99 -6.76 0.23
CA ALA A 321 -13.18 -5.76 -0.80
C ALA A 321 -13.64 -4.42 -0.16
N GLY A 322 -12.88 -3.36 -0.43
CA GLY A 322 -13.32 -1.98 -0.22
C GLY A 322 -13.77 -1.35 -1.53
N ARG A 323 -13.75 -0.02 -1.64
CA ARG A 323 -14.00 0.69 -2.92
C ARG A 323 -12.99 0.36 -4.03
N LEU A 324 -11.89 -0.33 -3.74
CA LEU A 324 -10.95 -0.86 -4.73
C LEU A 324 -11.50 -2.17 -5.32
N ALA A 325 -12.49 -2.05 -6.19
CA ALA A 325 -13.22 -3.18 -6.76
C ALA A 325 -12.34 -4.13 -7.63
N GLN A 326 -11.15 -3.69 -8.05
CA GLN A 326 -10.31 -4.39 -9.02
C GLN A 326 -9.11 -5.14 -8.42
N THR A 327 -8.64 -4.75 -7.24
CA THR A 327 -7.44 -5.37 -6.63
C THR A 327 -7.73 -6.76 -6.09
N CYS A 328 -8.90 -6.93 -5.49
CA CYS A 328 -9.32 -8.18 -4.87
C CYS A 328 -9.51 -9.32 -5.89
N PRO A 329 -10.25 -9.13 -7.02
CA PRO A 329 -10.43 -10.19 -8.00
C PRO A 329 -9.13 -10.58 -8.73
N THR A 330 -8.24 -9.61 -8.98
CA THR A 330 -6.95 -9.87 -9.64
C THR A 330 -6.06 -10.76 -8.77
N ALA A 331 -5.97 -10.46 -7.47
CA ALA A 331 -5.25 -11.31 -6.54
C ALA A 331 -5.88 -12.71 -6.40
N GLN A 332 -7.21 -12.79 -6.35
CA GLN A 332 -7.93 -14.06 -6.33
C GLN A 332 -7.60 -14.93 -7.55
N LEU A 333 -7.65 -14.37 -8.77
CA LEU A 333 -7.27 -15.07 -9.99
C LEU A 333 -5.86 -15.65 -9.91
N ARG A 334 -4.88 -14.79 -9.57
CA ARG A 334 -3.47 -15.22 -9.43
C ARG A 334 -3.32 -16.39 -8.47
N LEU A 335 -3.99 -16.34 -7.32
CA LEU A 335 -3.91 -17.36 -6.28
C LEU A 335 -4.61 -18.66 -6.68
N TYR A 336 -5.78 -18.56 -7.31
CA TYR A 336 -6.50 -19.72 -7.81
C TYR A 336 -5.75 -20.43 -8.94
N ASP A 337 -5.11 -19.69 -9.84
CA ASP A 337 -4.32 -20.27 -10.93
C ASP A 337 -2.99 -20.87 -10.42
N ALA A 338 -2.34 -20.25 -9.41
CA ALA A 338 -1.06 -20.73 -8.86
C ALA A 338 -1.18 -21.95 -7.93
N PHE A 339 -2.29 -22.08 -7.20
CA PHE A 339 -2.49 -23.14 -6.21
C PHE A 339 -2.34 -24.56 -6.77
N PRO A 340 -3.03 -24.98 -7.84
CA PRO A 340 -2.92 -26.35 -8.36
C PRO A 340 -1.51 -26.66 -8.88
N GLU A 341 -0.84 -25.70 -9.52
CA GLU A 341 0.53 -25.86 -9.99
C GLU A 341 1.51 -26.01 -8.82
N TYR A 342 1.30 -25.25 -7.74
CA TYR A 342 2.09 -25.39 -6.52
C TYR A 342 1.95 -26.79 -5.91
N LEU A 343 0.71 -27.29 -5.75
CA LEU A 343 0.47 -28.64 -5.22
C LEU A 343 1.10 -29.72 -6.09
N LYS A 344 0.92 -29.61 -7.42
CA LYS A 344 1.51 -30.52 -8.40
C LYS A 344 3.04 -30.58 -8.29
N SER A 345 3.70 -29.42 -8.15
CA SER A 345 5.16 -29.36 -8.00
C SER A 345 5.66 -29.96 -6.68
N ALA A 346 4.85 -29.88 -5.62
CA ALA A 346 5.19 -30.42 -4.31
C ALA A 346 4.95 -31.93 -4.19
N THR A 347 4.14 -32.52 -5.09
CA THR A 347 3.82 -33.95 -5.14
C THR A 347 4.37 -34.66 -6.39
N PRO A 348 5.69 -34.90 -6.48
CA PRO A 348 6.29 -35.69 -7.55
C PRO A 348 5.78 -37.14 -7.60
#